data_AF-A0A091SWE1-F1
#
_entry.id   AF-A0A091SWE1-F1
#
_cell.length_a   1.000
_cell.length_b   1.000
_cell.length_c   1.000
_cell.angle_alpha   90.00
_cell.angle_beta   90.00
_cell.angle_gamma   90.00
#
_symmetry.space_group_name_H-M   'P 1'
#
loop_
_entity.id
_entity.type
_entity.pdbx_description
1 polymer ?
#
loop_
_entity_poly.entity_id
_entity_poly.type
_entity_poly.pdbx_seq_one_letter_code
_entity_poly.pdbx_strand_id
1 'polypeptide(L)'
;VLTLPLQAHHAMEKMEEFVYKVWEGRWRVIPYDVLPDWLKDNDYLLHGHRPPMPSFRACFKSIFRIHTETGNIWTHLLGFVLFLCLGILTMLRPNMYFMAPLQEKVVFGMFFLGAVLCLSFSWLFHTVYCHSEKVSRTFSKLDYSGIALLIMGSFVPWLYYSFYCSPQPRLIYLSIVCVLGISAIIVAQWDRFATPKHRQTRAG
;
A
#
# COMPACT_ATOMS: atom_id res chain seq x y z
N VAL A 1 -3.41 -32.17 45.82
CA VAL A 1 -3.62 -30.71 45.59
C VAL A 1 -2.51 -30.07 44.75
N LEU A 2 -1.35 -30.71 44.53
CA LEU A 2 -0.22 -30.15 43.75
C LEU A 2 -0.26 -30.37 42.22
N THR A 3 -1.31 -30.97 41.67
CA THR A 3 -1.35 -31.43 40.26
C THR A 3 -1.83 -30.36 39.27
N LEU A 4 -2.68 -29.43 39.71
CA LEU A 4 -3.21 -28.35 38.87
C LEU A 4 -2.14 -27.36 38.36
N PRO A 5 -1.19 -26.88 39.20
CA PRO A 5 -0.16 -25.94 38.76
C PRO A 5 0.78 -26.56 37.71
N LEU A 6 1.11 -27.85 37.87
CA LEU A 6 1.99 -28.58 36.95
C LEU A 6 1.32 -28.81 35.59
N GLN A 7 0.02 -29.16 35.58
CA GLN A 7 -0.77 -29.29 34.35
C GLN A 7 -0.93 -27.95 33.62
N ALA A 8 -1.14 -26.85 34.36
CA ALA A 8 -1.24 -25.52 33.78
C ALA A 8 0.10 -25.08 33.14
N HIS A 9 1.23 -25.32 33.82
CA HIS A 9 2.55 -25.03 33.28
C HIS A 9 2.85 -25.84 32.01
N HIS A 10 2.52 -27.13 31.99
CA HIS A 10 2.72 -28.00 30.84
C HIS A 10 1.78 -27.65 29.66
N ALA A 11 0.57 -27.15 29.96
CA ALA A 11 -0.34 -26.63 28.94
C ALA A 11 0.18 -25.30 28.36
N MET A 12 0.78 -24.44 29.18
CA MET A 12 1.43 -23.21 28.73
C MET A 12 2.65 -23.49 27.85
N GLU A 13 3.52 -24.41 28.23
CA GLU A 13 4.66 -24.82 27.37
C GLU A 13 4.19 -25.39 26.03
N LYS A 14 3.15 -26.24 26.02
CA LYS A 14 2.59 -26.75 24.75
C LYS A 14 1.92 -25.65 23.93
N MET A 15 1.29 -24.68 24.57
CA MET A 15 0.70 -23.51 23.90
C MET A 15 1.82 -22.64 23.30
N GLU A 16 2.91 -22.41 24.02
CA GLU A 16 4.08 -21.68 23.53
C GLU A 16 4.77 -22.44 22.39
N GLU A 17 4.96 -23.75 22.50
CA GLU A 17 5.55 -24.58 21.45
C GLU A 17 4.64 -24.67 20.22
N PHE A 18 3.32 -24.70 20.42
CA PHE A 18 2.33 -24.63 19.35
C PHE A 18 2.31 -23.24 18.70
N VAL A 19 2.31 -22.16 19.48
CA VAL A 19 2.43 -20.79 18.97
C VAL A 19 3.74 -20.63 18.21
N TYR A 20 4.85 -21.11 18.75
CA TYR A 20 6.16 -21.10 18.11
C TYR A 20 6.15 -21.93 16.83
N LYS A 21 5.59 -23.15 16.80
CA LYS A 21 5.45 -23.96 15.57
C LYS A 21 4.47 -23.36 14.56
N VAL A 22 3.43 -22.66 15.00
CA VAL A 22 2.45 -21.97 14.13
C VAL A 22 3.01 -20.64 13.59
N TRP A 23 3.90 -19.99 14.33
CA TRP A 23 4.55 -18.72 14.04
C TRP A 23 5.87 -18.88 13.26
N GLU A 24 6.71 -19.86 13.61
CA GLU A 24 7.88 -20.31 12.85
C GLU A 24 7.53 -21.25 11.69
N GLY A 25 6.32 -21.81 11.69
CA GLY A 25 5.87 -22.79 10.70
C GLY A 25 5.71 -22.20 9.31
N ARG A 26 6.84 -22.07 8.59
CA ARG A 26 7.08 -22.31 7.16
C ARG A 26 8.30 -21.56 6.62
N TRP A 27 8.81 -20.55 7.32
CA TRP A 27 9.96 -19.75 6.85
C TRP A 27 10.60 -18.91 7.96
N ARG A 28 11.91 -18.65 7.83
CA ARG A 28 12.70 -17.74 8.68
C ARG A 28 13.15 -16.54 7.84
N VAL A 29 13.38 -15.40 8.51
CA VAL A 29 13.95 -14.23 7.85
C VAL A 29 15.38 -14.54 7.40
N ILE A 30 15.80 -13.95 6.28
CA ILE A 30 17.10 -14.18 5.66
C ILE A 30 17.91 -12.88 5.55
N PRO A 31 19.25 -12.96 5.50
CA PRO A 31 20.09 -11.79 5.28
C PRO A 31 20.03 -11.31 3.81
N TYR A 32 20.47 -10.08 3.56
CA TYR A 32 20.37 -9.42 2.25
C TYR A 32 21.20 -10.10 1.14
N ASP A 33 22.38 -10.61 1.47
CA ASP A 33 23.33 -11.20 0.51
C ASP A 33 22.75 -12.41 -0.22
N VAL A 34 21.92 -13.21 0.46
CA VAL A 34 21.25 -14.40 -0.10
C VAL A 34 19.92 -14.10 -0.81
N LEU A 35 19.46 -12.85 -0.83
CA LEU A 35 18.26 -12.48 -1.59
C LEU A 35 18.47 -12.67 -3.09
N PRO A 36 17.43 -13.09 -3.84
CA PRO A 36 17.46 -12.98 -5.28
C PRO A 36 17.42 -11.51 -5.72
N ASP A 37 17.97 -11.22 -6.90
CA ASP A 37 18.20 -9.84 -7.37
C ASP A 37 16.93 -8.97 -7.41
N TRP A 38 15.78 -9.55 -7.74
CA TRP A 38 14.51 -8.83 -7.79
C TRP A 38 13.95 -8.44 -6.41
N LEU A 39 14.51 -8.96 -5.31
CA LEU A 39 14.20 -8.54 -3.94
C LEU A 39 15.23 -7.58 -3.35
N LYS A 40 16.40 -7.44 -3.99
CA LYS A 40 17.52 -6.59 -3.56
C LYS A 40 17.29 -5.12 -3.92
N ASP A 41 16.36 -4.45 -3.23
CA ASP A 41 16.08 -3.01 -3.47
C ASP A 41 17.01 -2.07 -2.68
N ASN A 42 17.28 -2.38 -1.40
CA ASN A 42 18.05 -1.50 -0.50
C ASN A 42 19.10 -2.31 0.27
N ASP A 43 20.37 -2.12 -0.08
CA ASP A 43 21.54 -2.79 0.51
C ASP A 43 21.89 -2.32 1.93
N TYR A 44 21.32 -1.19 2.39
CA TYR A 44 21.44 -0.76 3.80
C TYR A 44 20.59 -1.62 4.76
N LEU A 45 19.62 -2.38 4.25
CA LEU A 45 18.82 -3.31 5.05
C LEU A 45 19.50 -4.67 5.07
N LEU A 46 20.33 -4.94 6.08
CA LEU A 46 21.23 -6.10 6.09
C LEU A 46 20.54 -7.44 6.44
N HIS A 47 19.48 -7.41 7.26
CA HIS A 47 18.79 -8.61 7.73
C HIS A 47 17.29 -8.37 7.90
N GLY A 48 16.52 -9.45 8.11
CA GLY A 48 15.09 -9.38 8.43
C GLY A 48 14.19 -9.53 7.20
N HIS A 49 14.75 -9.96 6.07
CA HIS A 49 14.02 -10.09 4.82
C HIS A 49 13.20 -11.37 4.76
N ARG A 50 12.08 -11.30 4.05
CA ARG A 50 11.29 -12.50 3.71
C ARG A 50 11.99 -13.27 2.60
N PRO A 51 12.09 -14.61 2.68
CA PRO A 51 12.50 -15.41 1.55
C PRO A 51 11.43 -15.39 0.45
N PRO A 52 11.79 -15.76 -0.79
CA PRO A 52 10.82 -16.00 -1.85
C PRO A 52 9.78 -17.04 -1.41
N MET A 53 8.51 -16.67 -1.42
CA MET A 53 7.39 -17.49 -0.98
C MET A 53 6.31 -17.51 -2.05
N PRO A 54 6.31 -18.48 -2.98
CA PRO A 54 5.33 -18.58 -4.07
C PRO A 54 3.96 -19.08 -3.58
N SER A 55 3.44 -18.45 -2.52
CA SER A 55 2.15 -18.71 -1.92
C SER A 55 1.57 -17.40 -1.39
N PHE A 56 0.50 -16.91 -2.01
CA PHE A 56 -0.24 -15.76 -1.52
C PHE A 56 -0.66 -15.94 -0.05
N ARG A 57 -1.12 -17.15 0.33
CA ARG A 57 -1.50 -17.45 1.71
C ARG A 57 -0.34 -17.20 2.68
N ALA A 58 0.89 -17.57 2.32
CA ALA A 58 2.07 -17.29 3.15
C ALA A 58 2.41 -15.79 3.21
N CYS A 59 2.28 -15.08 2.08
CA CYS A 59 2.47 -13.64 2.00
C CYS A 59 1.48 -12.87 2.89
N PHE A 60 0.18 -13.15 2.78
CA PHE A 60 -0.85 -12.52 3.62
C PHE A 60 -0.70 -12.89 5.11
N LYS A 61 -0.31 -14.13 5.43
CA LYS A 61 -0.02 -14.49 6.82
C LYS A 61 1.21 -13.74 7.37
N SER A 62 2.12 -13.27 6.51
CA SER A 62 3.30 -12.51 6.93
C SER A 62 2.97 -11.12 7.46
N ILE A 63 1.79 -10.55 7.17
CA ILE A 63 1.35 -9.25 7.70
C ILE A 63 1.47 -9.19 9.24
N PHE A 64 1.25 -10.31 9.90
CA PHE A 64 1.32 -10.46 11.36
C PHE A 64 2.70 -10.93 11.87
N ARG A 65 3.73 -10.96 11.02
CA ARG A 65 5.11 -11.28 11.39
C ARG A 65 6.00 -10.04 11.26
N ILE A 66 7.11 -10.04 12.01
CA ILE A 66 8.11 -8.98 11.98
C ILE A 66 9.14 -9.28 10.89
N HIS A 67 9.28 -8.36 9.94
CA HIS A 67 10.23 -8.37 8.84
C HIS A 67 10.40 -6.95 8.27
N THR A 68 11.32 -6.75 7.32
CA THR A 68 11.61 -5.44 6.71
C THR A 68 10.38 -4.72 6.15
N GLU A 69 9.41 -5.47 5.60
CA GLU A 69 8.18 -4.90 5.01
C GLU A 69 7.02 -4.66 6.01
N THR A 70 7.15 -5.00 7.30
CA THR A 70 6.03 -4.90 8.25
C THR A 70 5.53 -3.47 8.38
N GLY A 71 6.44 -2.49 8.50
CA GLY A 71 6.08 -1.07 8.56
C GLY A 71 5.39 -0.56 7.29
N ASN A 72 5.92 -0.92 6.12
CA ASN A 72 5.36 -0.52 4.82
C ASN A 72 3.92 -1.03 4.63
N ILE A 73 3.66 -2.28 5.04
CA ILE A 73 2.31 -2.86 4.99
C ILE A 73 1.36 -2.11 5.94
N TRP A 74 1.72 -2.02 7.23
CA TRP A 74 0.80 -1.51 8.25
C TRP A 74 0.50 -0.02 8.11
N THR A 75 1.48 0.79 7.73
CA THR A 75 1.26 2.24 7.51
C THR A 75 0.24 2.49 6.42
N HIS A 76 0.35 1.82 5.27
CA HIS A 76 -0.57 2.00 4.15
C HIS A 76 -1.90 1.26 4.36
N LEU A 77 -1.93 0.12 5.05
CA LEU A 77 -3.16 -0.58 5.40
C LEU A 77 -4.02 0.24 6.38
N LEU A 78 -3.43 0.82 7.42
CA LEU A 78 -4.14 1.69 8.36
C LEU A 78 -4.61 2.97 7.66
N GLY A 79 -3.76 3.55 6.80
CA GLY A 79 -4.14 4.67 5.94
C GLY A 79 -5.34 4.33 5.05
N PHE A 80 -5.35 3.17 4.40
CA PHE A 80 -6.45 2.71 3.56
C PHE A 80 -7.77 2.67 4.35
N VAL A 81 -7.77 2.05 5.54
CA VAL A 81 -8.97 2.00 6.39
C VAL A 81 -9.43 3.40 6.78
N LEU A 82 -8.50 4.28 7.17
CA LEU A 82 -8.80 5.67 7.52
C LEU A 82 -9.47 6.42 6.36
N PHE A 83 -8.86 6.43 5.17
CA PHE A 83 -9.39 7.15 4.02
C PHE A 83 -10.68 6.54 3.46
N LEU A 84 -10.86 5.22 3.56
CA LEU A 84 -12.11 4.56 3.22
C LEU A 84 -13.24 5.01 4.17
N CYS A 85 -13.00 4.98 5.48
CA CYS A 85 -13.95 5.45 6.48
C CYS A 85 -14.28 6.93 6.30
N LEU A 86 -13.27 7.78 6.14
CA LEU A 86 -13.47 9.21 5.90
C LEU A 86 -14.26 9.46 4.61
N GLY A 87 -13.95 8.76 3.52
CA GLY A 87 -14.67 8.88 2.26
C GLY A 87 -16.15 8.50 2.40
N ILE A 88 -16.45 7.38 3.05
CA ILE A 88 -17.83 6.94 3.33
C ILE A 88 -18.55 7.99 4.19
N LEU A 89 -17.92 8.46 5.27
CA LEU A 89 -18.50 9.48 6.14
C LEU A 89 -18.80 10.77 5.37
N THR A 90 -17.90 11.23 4.50
CA THR A 90 -18.14 12.39 3.64
C THR A 90 -19.33 12.18 2.70
N MET A 91 -19.48 11.00 2.08
CA MET A 91 -20.62 10.72 1.20
C MET A 91 -21.96 10.68 1.95
N LEU A 92 -21.94 10.21 3.20
CA LEU A 92 -23.11 10.15 4.08
C LEU A 92 -23.47 11.50 4.73
N ARG A 93 -22.63 12.54 4.63
CA ARG A 93 -22.94 13.86 5.19
C ARG A 93 -24.24 14.40 4.55
N PRO A 94 -25.18 14.95 5.36
CA PRO A 94 -26.41 15.55 4.84
C PRO A 94 -26.15 16.65 3.81
N ASN A 95 -26.98 16.71 2.78
CA ASN A 95 -26.80 17.64 1.66
C ASN A 95 -26.85 19.13 2.08
N MET A 96 -27.52 19.46 3.19
CA MET A 96 -27.58 20.83 3.74
C MET A 96 -26.22 21.42 4.14
N TYR A 97 -25.17 20.60 4.26
CA TYR A 97 -23.80 21.06 4.54
C TYR A 97 -23.01 21.44 3.28
N PHE A 98 -23.59 21.30 2.09
CA PHE A 98 -22.94 21.58 0.81
C PHE A 98 -23.76 22.59 0.02
N MET A 99 -23.08 23.45 -0.74
CA MET A 99 -23.74 24.42 -1.63
C MET A 99 -24.23 23.74 -2.90
N ALA A 100 -23.44 22.82 -3.45
CA ALA A 100 -23.76 21.99 -4.60
C ALA A 100 -23.49 20.51 -4.27
N PRO A 101 -24.39 19.83 -3.54
CA PRO A 101 -24.12 18.53 -2.93
C PRO A 101 -23.63 17.45 -3.88
N LEU A 102 -24.21 17.37 -5.09
CA LEU A 102 -23.79 16.39 -6.08
C LEU A 102 -22.37 16.68 -6.59
N GLN A 103 -22.09 17.92 -6.99
CA GLN A 103 -20.78 18.30 -7.53
C GLN A 103 -19.68 18.20 -6.48
N GLU A 104 -19.93 18.71 -5.28
CA GLU A 104 -18.99 18.67 -4.17
C GLU A 104 -18.68 17.21 -3.76
N LYS A 105 -19.69 16.33 -3.68
CA LYS A 105 -19.46 14.91 -3.40
C LYS A 105 -18.69 14.22 -4.52
N VAL A 106 -18.92 14.56 -5.79
CA VAL A 106 -18.13 14.00 -6.91
C VAL A 106 -16.66 14.43 -6.81
N VAL A 107 -16.36 15.71 -6.58
CA VAL A 107 -14.96 16.18 -6.53
C VAL A 107 -14.19 15.59 -5.34
N PHE A 108 -14.81 15.52 -4.16
CA PHE A 108 -14.21 14.82 -3.01
C PHE A 108 -14.13 13.32 -3.25
N GLY A 109 -15.11 12.73 -3.93
CA GLY A 109 -15.12 11.31 -4.30
C GLY A 109 -13.94 10.93 -5.17
N MET A 110 -13.54 11.79 -6.12
CA MET A 110 -12.34 11.56 -6.94
C MET A 110 -11.06 11.55 -6.11
N PHE A 111 -10.94 12.44 -5.12
CA PHE A 111 -9.81 12.42 -4.18
C PHE A 111 -9.79 11.13 -3.35
N PHE A 112 -10.91 10.76 -2.73
CA PHE A 112 -10.99 9.54 -1.91
C PHE A 112 -10.74 8.29 -2.75
N LEU A 113 -11.24 8.23 -3.99
CA LEU A 113 -10.96 7.12 -4.91
C LEU A 113 -9.45 7.01 -5.19
N GLY A 114 -8.78 8.12 -5.50
CA GLY A 114 -7.33 8.15 -5.71
C GLY A 114 -6.56 7.68 -4.48
N ALA A 115 -6.91 8.19 -3.29
CA ALA A 115 -6.28 7.81 -2.02
C ALA A 115 -6.48 6.33 -1.69
N VAL A 116 -7.71 5.82 -1.79
CA VAL A 116 -8.05 4.43 -1.52
C VAL A 116 -7.32 3.49 -2.49
N LEU A 117 -7.28 3.80 -3.78
CA LEU A 117 -6.58 2.98 -4.78
C LEU A 117 -5.07 2.99 -4.54
N CYS A 118 -4.47 4.15 -4.30
CA CYS A 118 -3.04 4.29 -4.02
C CYS A 118 -2.63 3.45 -2.82
N LEU A 119 -3.30 3.63 -1.68
CA LEU A 119 -2.99 2.91 -0.45
C LEU A 119 -3.25 1.41 -0.62
N SER A 120 -4.32 1.02 -1.32
CA SER A 120 -4.63 -0.38 -1.62
C SER A 120 -3.54 -1.06 -2.42
N PHE A 121 -3.12 -0.46 -3.54
CA PHE A 121 -2.06 -1.02 -4.38
C PHE A 121 -0.76 -1.15 -3.60
N SER A 122 -0.45 -0.18 -2.75
CA SER A 122 0.78 -0.17 -1.99
C SER A 122 0.84 -1.24 -0.90
N TRP A 123 -0.15 -1.32 0.00
CA TRP A 123 -0.11 -2.35 1.05
C TRP A 123 -0.22 -3.76 0.46
N LEU A 124 -0.94 -3.93 -0.65
CA LEU A 124 -0.98 -5.20 -1.39
C LEU A 124 0.38 -5.54 -1.99
N PHE A 125 1.04 -4.59 -2.67
CA PHE A 125 2.39 -4.75 -3.21
C PHE A 125 3.36 -5.19 -2.15
N HIS A 126 3.47 -4.44 -1.04
CA HIS A 126 4.37 -4.80 0.06
C HIS A 126 4.00 -6.15 0.69
N THR A 127 2.72 -6.53 0.72
CA THR A 127 2.32 -7.87 1.20
C THR A 127 2.83 -8.97 0.28
N VAL A 128 2.62 -8.86 -1.03
CA VAL A 128 2.98 -9.90 -2.02
C VAL A 128 4.37 -9.73 -2.62
N TYR A 129 5.14 -8.75 -2.14
CA TYR A 129 6.46 -8.41 -2.65
C TYR A 129 7.40 -9.60 -2.69
N CYS A 130 7.33 -10.52 -1.72
CA CYS A 130 8.18 -11.72 -1.67
C CYS A 130 7.63 -12.92 -2.46
N HIS A 131 6.55 -12.80 -3.24
CA HIS A 131 5.89 -13.96 -3.83
C HIS A 131 6.72 -14.62 -4.95
N SER A 132 6.89 -13.90 -6.05
CA SER A 132 7.69 -14.29 -7.21
C SER A 132 8.00 -13.04 -8.02
N GLU A 133 9.04 -13.09 -8.86
CA GLU A 133 9.45 -11.92 -9.64
C GLU A 133 8.32 -11.33 -10.49
N LYS A 134 7.51 -12.18 -11.15
CA LYS A 134 6.37 -11.73 -11.95
C LYS A 134 5.32 -10.99 -11.11
N VAL A 135 4.99 -11.53 -9.93
CA VAL A 135 4.00 -10.91 -9.02
C VAL A 135 4.54 -9.60 -8.48
N SER A 136 5.79 -9.58 -8.01
CA SER A 136 6.46 -8.38 -7.51
C SER A 136 6.50 -7.27 -8.57
N ARG A 137 6.95 -7.58 -9.79
CA ARG A 137 6.95 -6.62 -10.91
C ARG A 137 5.54 -6.10 -11.21
N THR A 138 4.54 -6.98 -11.28
CA THR A 138 3.15 -6.57 -11.59
C THR A 138 2.60 -5.62 -10.53
N PHE A 139 2.76 -5.95 -9.24
CA PHE A 139 2.25 -5.11 -8.16
C PHE A 139 3.09 -3.84 -7.97
N SER A 140 4.38 -3.82 -8.31
CA SER A 140 5.19 -2.59 -8.30
C SER A 140 4.68 -1.56 -9.31
N LYS A 141 4.22 -2.01 -10.49
CA LYS A 141 3.59 -1.13 -11.49
C LYS A 141 2.29 -0.53 -10.98
N LEU A 142 1.49 -1.33 -10.26
CA LEU A 142 0.25 -0.85 -9.63
C LEU A 142 0.54 0.15 -8.51
N ASP A 143 1.55 -0.10 -7.67
CA ASP A 143 1.98 0.80 -6.60
C ASP A 143 2.39 2.18 -7.14
N TYR A 144 3.26 2.21 -8.15
CA TYR A 144 3.64 3.46 -8.83
C TYR A 144 2.46 4.16 -9.51
N SER A 145 1.57 3.40 -10.15
CA SER A 145 0.36 3.96 -10.75
C SER A 145 -0.57 4.57 -9.69
N GLY A 146 -0.62 3.97 -8.51
CA GLY A 146 -1.36 4.47 -7.35
C GLY A 146 -0.97 5.88 -6.95
N ILE A 147 0.34 6.18 -6.93
CA ILE A 147 0.86 7.52 -6.60
C ILE A 147 0.31 8.56 -7.59
N ALA A 148 0.36 8.27 -8.88
CA ALA A 148 -0.16 9.17 -9.92
C ALA A 148 -1.68 9.37 -9.78
N LEU A 149 -2.45 8.31 -9.48
CA LEU A 149 -3.90 8.41 -9.25
C LEU A 149 -4.24 9.27 -8.03
N LEU A 150 -3.49 9.16 -6.93
CA LEU A 150 -3.65 10.00 -5.75
C LEU A 150 -3.36 11.48 -6.08
N ILE A 151 -2.26 11.75 -6.77
CA ILE A 151 -1.91 13.13 -7.20
C ILE A 151 -3.01 13.70 -8.09
N MET A 152 -3.44 12.97 -9.13
CA MET A 152 -4.54 13.43 -9.98
C MET A 152 -5.81 13.70 -9.18
N GLY A 153 -6.20 12.76 -8.30
CA GLY A 153 -7.38 12.87 -7.45
C GLY A 153 -7.32 14.05 -6.48
N SER A 154 -6.16 14.39 -5.91
CA SER A 154 -6.01 15.49 -4.95
C SER A 154 -6.16 16.88 -5.59
N PHE A 155 -5.81 17.01 -6.87
CA PHE A 155 -5.98 18.27 -7.60
C PHE A 155 -7.45 18.56 -7.93
N VAL A 156 -8.32 17.55 -8.02
CA VAL A 156 -9.74 17.74 -8.39
C VAL A 156 -10.49 18.67 -7.43
N PRO A 157 -10.61 18.38 -6.12
CA PRO A 157 -11.29 19.29 -5.19
C PRO A 157 -10.52 20.61 -5.01
N TRP A 158 -9.18 20.57 -4.99
CA TRP A 158 -8.36 21.77 -4.81
C TRP A 158 -8.57 22.79 -5.94
N LEU A 159 -8.53 22.36 -7.21
CA LEU A 159 -8.80 23.23 -8.36
C LEU A 159 -10.27 23.64 -8.44
N TYR A 160 -11.20 22.76 -8.02
CA TYR A 160 -12.63 23.10 -7.96
C TYR A 160 -12.90 24.32 -7.08
N TYR A 161 -12.35 24.35 -5.86
CA TYR A 161 -12.52 25.48 -4.96
C TYR A 161 -11.62 26.67 -5.30
N SER A 162 -10.37 26.45 -5.74
CA SER A 162 -9.44 27.54 -6.09
C SER A 162 -9.95 28.36 -7.27
N PHE A 163 -10.56 27.71 -8.26
CA PHE A 163 -11.11 28.33 -9.46
C PHE A 163 -12.64 28.22 -9.50
N TYR A 164 -13.29 28.36 -8.35
CA TYR A 164 -14.75 28.18 -8.22
C TYR A 164 -15.53 29.07 -9.19
N CYS A 165 -15.17 30.36 -9.27
CA CYS A 165 -15.80 31.35 -10.14
C CYS A 165 -15.17 31.43 -11.56
N SER A 166 -14.19 30.60 -11.88
CA SER A 166 -13.40 30.71 -13.12
C SER A 166 -13.26 29.34 -13.79
N PRO A 167 -14.24 28.90 -14.58
CA PRO A 167 -14.27 27.53 -15.11
C PRO A 167 -13.20 27.25 -16.16
N GLN A 168 -12.77 28.25 -16.94
CA GLN A 168 -11.73 28.08 -17.96
C GLN A 168 -10.37 27.67 -17.37
N PRO A 169 -9.74 28.41 -16.42
CA PRO A 169 -8.48 27.98 -15.83
C PRO A 169 -8.60 26.65 -15.10
N ARG A 170 -9.74 26.39 -14.43
CA ARG A 170 -10.02 25.08 -13.81
C ARG A 170 -9.88 23.92 -14.79
N LEU A 171 -10.52 24.04 -15.97
CA LEU A 171 -10.49 23.00 -16.99
C LEU A 171 -9.09 22.82 -17.59
N ILE A 172 -8.37 23.92 -17.83
CA ILE A 172 -7.00 23.88 -18.35
C ILE A 172 -6.08 23.13 -17.37
N TYR A 173 -6.07 23.52 -16.09
CA TYR A 173 -5.21 22.87 -15.10
C TYR A 173 -5.59 21.41 -14.84
N LEU A 174 -6.89 21.08 -14.80
CA LEU A 174 -7.33 19.68 -14.71
C LEU A 174 -6.84 18.85 -15.90
N SER A 175 -6.93 19.40 -17.12
CA SER A 175 -6.47 18.71 -18.32
C SER A 175 -4.95 18.45 -18.28
N ILE A 176 -4.16 19.45 -17.85
CA ILE A 176 -2.71 19.31 -17.69
C ILE A 176 -2.38 18.21 -16.66
N VAL A 177 -3.01 18.24 -15.48
CA VAL A 177 -2.78 17.23 -14.43
C VAL A 177 -3.13 15.83 -14.92
N CYS A 178 -4.23 15.66 -15.67
CA CYS A 178 -4.60 14.38 -16.26
C CYS A 178 -3.57 13.88 -17.28
N VAL A 179 -3.10 14.75 -18.18
CA VAL A 179 -2.10 14.38 -19.18
C VAL A 179 -0.79 13.96 -18.51
N LEU A 180 -0.32 14.73 -17.53
CA LEU A 180 0.90 14.42 -16.77
C LEU A 180 0.75 13.12 -15.97
N GLY A 181 -0.37 12.94 -15.27
CA GLY A 181 -0.62 11.73 -14.49
C GLY A 181 -0.75 10.47 -15.34
N ILE A 182 -1.43 10.54 -16.50
CA ILE A 182 -1.48 9.42 -17.46
C ILE A 182 -0.08 9.11 -18.00
N SER A 183 0.70 10.15 -18.34
CA SER A 183 2.08 9.96 -18.79
C SER A 183 2.93 9.27 -17.72
N ALA A 184 2.80 9.66 -16.45
CA ALA A 184 3.46 9.01 -15.33
C ALA A 184 3.04 7.54 -15.16
N ILE A 185 1.75 7.22 -15.32
CA ILE A 185 1.25 5.83 -15.28
C ILE A 185 1.87 5.00 -16.43
N ILE A 186 1.95 5.56 -17.63
CA ILE A 186 2.58 4.89 -18.79
C ILE A 186 4.06 4.62 -18.51
N VAL A 187 4.79 5.61 -17.98
CA VAL A 187 6.20 5.45 -17.58
C VAL A 187 6.34 4.38 -16.50
N ALA A 188 5.44 4.34 -15.53
CA ALA A 188 5.41 3.34 -14.47
C ALA A 188 5.22 1.90 -14.99
N GLN A 189 4.67 1.71 -16.20
CA GLN A 189 4.55 0.37 -16.81
C GLN A 189 5.87 -0.16 -17.37
N TRP A 190 6.88 0.70 -17.53
CA TRP A 190 8.17 0.31 -18.10
C TRP A 190 8.98 -0.53 -17.12
N ASP A 191 9.36 -1.75 -17.51
CA ASP A 191 10.06 -2.69 -16.61
C ASP A 191 11.39 -2.16 -16.05
N ARG A 192 12.05 -1.25 -16.78
CA ARG A 192 13.31 -0.65 -16.34
C ARG A 192 13.12 0.37 -15.21
N PHE A 193 11.94 0.98 -15.13
CA PHE A 193 11.61 2.01 -14.13
C PHE A 193 11.61 1.46 -12.70
N ALA A 194 11.26 0.17 -12.52
CA ALA A 194 11.25 -0.50 -11.23
C ALA A 194 12.65 -0.86 -10.70
N THR A 195 13.71 -0.75 -11.52
CA THR A 195 15.07 -1.13 -11.09
C THR A 195 15.64 -0.15 -10.06
N PRO A 196 16.52 -0.59 -9.13
CA PRO A 196 17.14 0.30 -8.13
C PRO A 196 17.88 1.50 -8.74
N LYS A 197 18.45 1.33 -9.94
CA LYS A 197 19.16 2.40 -10.68
C LYS A 197 18.30 3.63 -10.97
N HIS A 198 16.99 3.45 -11.10
CA HIS A 198 16.06 4.53 -11.40
C HIS A 198 15.39 5.11 -10.15
N ARG A 199 15.83 4.74 -8.93
CA ARG A 199 15.23 5.24 -7.67
C ARG A 199 15.16 6.77 -7.62
N GLN A 200 16.20 7.48 -8.07
CA GLN A 200 16.19 8.93 -8.17
C GLN A 200 15.21 9.45 -9.24
N THR A 201 15.14 8.80 -10.40
CA THR A 201 14.19 9.13 -11.47
C THR A 201 12.74 8.94 -11.06
N ARG A 202 12.45 8.02 -10.14
CA ARG A 202 11.10 7.85 -9.57
C ARG A 202 10.70 8.94 -8.58
N ALA A 203 11.69 9.62 -7.98
CA ALA A 203 11.47 10.62 -6.95
C ALA A 203 11.31 12.05 -7.50
N GLY A 204 11.87 12.32 -8.69
CA GLY A 204 11.74 13.61 -9.39
C GLY A 204 10.59 13.64 -10.37
#